data_AF-A0A178EQW6-F1
#
_entry.id   AF-A0A178EQW6-F1
#
_cell.length_a   1.000
_cell.length_b   1.000
_cell.length_c   1.000
_cell.angle_alpha   90.00
_cell.angle_beta   90.00
_cell.angle_gamma   90.00
#
_symmetry.space_group_name_H-M   'P 1'
#
loop_
_entity.id
_entity.type
_entity.pdbx_description
1 polymer ?
#
loop_
_entity_poly.entity_id
_entity_poly.type
_entity_poly.pdbx_seq_one_letter_code
_entity_poly.pdbx_strand_id
1 'polypeptide(L)'
;MRRLGLEKTELPNAIVGDLDSIHPDVRKHYQSMKVPIIENPDQYSTDFMKCLSYLADNCSDIVNATGQHSDNDFGSYSNNSSKALDVVVFGGLGGRVDQGFAQIHHLFCTTTSASEQIRRPNGELYLISEESISFFLRPGNNVIRTFGGSYFGKVKEASSGLSGRQTTNADQQAYFSENIGIIPIGGPSIISTQGLEWDVSGWKTEFGGNLSTSNHIRADLVKVETSAPVLFTVELAPSLKLDVLSFPR
;
A
#
# COMPACT_ATOMS: atom_id res chain seq x y z
N MET A 1 -11.12 7.29 15.97
CA MET A 1 -11.87 6.01 15.89
C MET A 1 -13.00 5.83 16.92
N ARG A 2 -13.18 6.68 17.94
CA ARG A 2 -14.33 6.55 18.90
C ARG A 2 -15.64 7.27 18.50
N ARG A 3 -15.68 8.03 17.41
CA ARG A 3 -16.72 9.08 17.22
C ARG A 3 -17.54 9.01 15.94
N LEU A 4 -17.31 8.05 15.04
CA LEU A 4 -18.08 7.94 13.79
C LEU A 4 -19.28 6.99 13.85
N GLY A 5 -19.60 6.40 15.02
CA GLY A 5 -20.83 5.60 15.21
C GLY A 5 -20.97 4.35 14.31
N LEU A 6 -19.94 4.06 13.52
CA LEU A 6 -19.82 2.89 12.66
C LEU A 6 -18.71 2.00 13.23
N GLU A 7 -18.86 1.57 14.48
CA GLU A 7 -18.07 0.44 14.98
C GLU A 7 -18.65 -0.81 14.33
N LYS A 8 -18.06 -1.23 13.21
CA LYS A 8 -17.90 -2.66 13.03
C LYS A 8 -17.01 -3.11 14.19
N THR A 9 -17.58 -3.93 15.06
CA THR A 9 -16.96 -4.64 16.19
C THR A 9 -15.95 -5.67 15.69
N GLU A 10 -15.06 -5.29 14.78
CA GLU A 10 -14.02 -6.14 14.26
C GLU A 10 -12.80 -6.00 15.17
N LEU A 11 -12.55 -7.04 15.95
CA LEU A 11 -11.38 -7.14 16.81
C LEU A 11 -10.15 -7.51 15.97
N PRO A 12 -8.96 -6.98 16.29
CA PRO A 12 -7.74 -7.45 15.66
C PRO A 12 -7.50 -8.92 15.97
N ASN A 13 -6.97 -9.67 15.00
CA ASN A 13 -6.65 -11.08 15.19
C ASN A 13 -5.46 -11.30 16.16
N ALA A 14 -4.58 -10.32 16.28
CA ALA A 14 -3.48 -10.31 17.23
C ALA A 14 -2.97 -8.87 17.44
N ILE A 15 -2.33 -8.63 18.58
CA ILE A 15 -1.51 -7.44 18.85
C ILE A 15 -0.09 -7.94 19.10
N VAL A 16 0.85 -7.46 18.30
CA VAL A 16 2.24 -7.94 18.28
C VAL A 16 3.19 -6.75 18.45
N GLY A 17 4.20 -6.91 19.29
CA GLY A 17 5.26 -5.90 19.49
C GLY A 17 6.03 -6.14 20.78
N ASP A 18 6.94 -5.24 21.13
CA ASP A 18 7.50 -5.19 22.50
C ASP A 18 6.50 -4.62 23.52
N LEU A 19 5.43 -3.97 23.04
CA LEU A 19 4.32 -3.46 23.85
C LEU A 19 4.74 -2.34 24.81
N ASP A 20 5.80 -1.60 24.51
CA ASP A 20 6.26 -0.46 25.32
C ASP A 20 5.40 0.81 25.11
N SER A 21 4.75 0.90 23.95
CA SER A 21 3.94 2.04 23.52
C SER A 21 2.44 1.88 23.75
N ILE A 22 1.96 0.65 24.00
CA ILE A 22 0.54 0.38 24.23
C ILE A 22 0.12 0.83 25.64
N HIS A 23 -0.96 1.63 25.72
CA HIS A 23 -1.49 2.05 27.01
C HIS A 23 -2.01 0.84 27.83
N PRO A 24 -1.76 0.75 29.15
CA PRO A 24 -2.18 -0.40 29.97
C PRO A 24 -3.68 -0.73 29.86
N ASP A 25 -4.53 0.29 29.83
CA ASP A 25 -5.98 0.10 29.68
C ASP A 25 -6.37 -0.47 28.31
N VAL A 26 -5.66 -0.08 27.25
CA VAL A 26 -5.89 -0.61 25.89
C VAL A 26 -5.46 -2.07 25.83
N ARG A 27 -4.29 -2.40 26.38
CA ARG A 27 -3.83 -3.79 26.51
C ARG A 27 -4.84 -4.65 27.27
N LYS A 28 -5.27 -4.19 28.45
CA LYS A 28 -6.27 -4.88 29.28
C LYS A 28 -7.61 -5.05 28.56
N HIS A 29 -8.07 -4.02 27.85
CA HIS A 29 -9.30 -4.06 27.08
C HIS A 29 -9.28 -5.18 26.03
N TYR A 30 -8.25 -5.22 25.17
CA TYR A 30 -8.15 -6.26 24.14
C TYR A 30 -7.91 -7.66 24.73
N GLN A 31 -7.16 -7.79 25.83
CA GLN A 31 -7.03 -9.05 26.56
C GLN A 31 -8.39 -9.56 27.09
N SER A 32 -9.22 -8.67 27.62
CA SER A 32 -10.56 -9.04 28.12
C SER A 32 -11.49 -9.55 27.00
N MET A 33 -11.24 -9.11 25.76
CA MET A 33 -11.95 -9.56 24.56
C MET A 33 -11.29 -10.78 23.90
N LYS A 34 -10.32 -11.41 24.57
CA LYS A 34 -9.58 -12.60 24.11
C LYS A 34 -8.76 -12.39 22.84
N VAL A 35 -8.37 -11.14 22.53
CA VAL A 35 -7.39 -10.86 21.48
C VAL A 35 -6.01 -11.38 21.92
N PRO A 36 -5.33 -12.21 21.11
CA PRO A 36 -3.96 -12.64 21.37
C PRO A 36 -3.01 -11.45 21.50
N ILE A 37 -2.29 -11.37 22.62
CA ILE A 37 -1.23 -10.38 22.84
C ILE A 37 0.11 -11.11 22.78
N ILE A 38 0.90 -10.81 21.76
CA ILE A 38 2.16 -11.47 21.45
C ILE A 38 3.30 -10.49 21.73
N GLU A 39 3.88 -10.63 22.92
CA GLU A 39 5.01 -9.82 23.35
C GLU A 39 6.31 -10.39 22.79
N ASN A 40 7.06 -9.55 22.09
CA ASN A 40 8.38 -9.87 21.57
C ASN A 40 9.40 -8.82 22.06
N PRO A 41 10.25 -9.18 23.04
CA PRO A 41 11.16 -8.25 23.70
C PRO A 41 12.40 -7.90 22.87
N ASP A 42 12.57 -8.47 21.68
CA ASP A 42 13.72 -8.17 20.81
C ASP A 42 13.84 -6.67 20.53
N GLN A 43 15.04 -6.15 20.78
CA GLN A 43 15.39 -4.73 20.63
C GLN A 43 16.10 -4.45 19.31
N TYR A 44 16.43 -5.49 18.53
CA TYR A 44 17.08 -5.37 17.23
C TYR A 44 16.09 -5.34 16.07
N SER A 45 14.79 -5.52 16.35
CA SER A 45 13.71 -5.42 15.36
C SER A 45 12.64 -4.41 15.80
N THR A 46 12.06 -3.70 14.84
CA THR A 46 10.94 -2.78 15.10
C THR A 46 9.63 -3.56 15.27
N ASP A 47 8.60 -2.96 15.88
CA ASP A 47 7.26 -3.58 15.94
C ASP A 47 6.71 -3.93 14.57
N PHE A 48 7.04 -3.14 13.56
CA PHE A 48 6.67 -3.44 12.18
C PHE A 48 7.33 -4.73 11.67
N MET A 49 8.63 -4.93 11.93
CA MET A 49 9.33 -6.18 11.62
C MET A 49 8.74 -7.37 12.37
N LYS A 50 8.41 -7.20 13.65
CA LYS A 50 7.80 -8.23 14.50
C LYS A 50 6.44 -8.64 13.92
N CYS A 51 5.63 -7.68 13.47
CA CYS A 51 4.35 -7.94 12.80
C CYS A 51 4.53 -8.69 11.47
N LEU A 52 5.47 -8.27 10.61
CA LEU A 52 5.73 -8.97 9.34
C LEU A 52 6.21 -10.41 9.57
N SER A 53 7.07 -10.63 10.56
CA SER A 53 7.53 -11.97 10.94
C SER A 53 6.38 -12.83 11.43
N TYR A 54 5.51 -12.28 12.28
CA TYR A 54 4.29 -12.97 12.73
C TYR A 54 3.39 -13.37 11.55
N LEU A 55 3.14 -12.46 10.61
CA LEU A 55 2.33 -12.76 9.42
C LEU A 55 2.97 -13.85 8.54
N ALA A 56 4.30 -13.85 8.41
CA ALA A 56 5.02 -14.88 7.67
C ALA A 56 4.84 -16.27 8.31
N ASP A 57 4.91 -16.33 9.64
CA ASP A 57 4.84 -17.58 10.41
C ASP A 57 3.44 -18.19 10.41
N ASN A 58 2.42 -17.35 10.29
CA ASN A 58 1.01 -17.74 10.32
C ASN A 58 0.37 -17.68 8.91
N CYS A 59 1.16 -17.49 7.85
CA CYS A 59 0.68 -17.25 6.49
C CYS A 59 -0.29 -18.34 6.01
N SER A 60 0.09 -19.62 6.18
CA SER A 60 -0.73 -20.76 5.78
C SER A 60 -2.10 -20.75 6.45
N ASP A 61 -2.14 -20.47 7.76
CA ASP A 61 -3.37 -20.48 8.54
C ASP A 61 -4.29 -19.30 8.16
N ILE A 62 -3.71 -18.10 7.97
CA ILE A 62 -4.42 -16.90 7.53
C ILE A 62 -5.08 -17.12 6.16
N VAL A 63 -4.34 -17.68 5.22
CA VAL A 63 -4.81 -17.93 3.86
C VAL A 63 -5.87 -19.04 3.82
N ASN A 64 -5.72 -20.09 4.65
CA ASN A 64 -6.69 -21.17 4.71
C ASN A 64 -8.01 -20.74 5.37
N ALA A 65 -7.94 -19.92 6.42
CA ALA A 65 -9.12 -19.40 7.10
C ALA A 65 -9.96 -18.48 6.19
N THR A 66 -9.31 -17.70 5.33
CA THR A 66 -10.00 -16.81 4.36
C THR A 66 -10.57 -17.57 3.15
N GLY A 67 -9.94 -18.67 2.74
CA GLY A 67 -10.41 -19.50 1.63
C GLY A 67 -11.68 -20.31 1.88
N GLN A 68 -12.09 -20.50 3.13
CA GLN A 68 -13.32 -21.22 3.51
C GLN A 68 -14.60 -20.37 3.40
N HIS A 69 -14.46 -19.04 3.24
CA HIS A 69 -15.58 -18.11 3.13
C HIS A 69 -15.92 -17.68 1.70
N SER A 70 -15.24 -18.24 0.69
CA SER A 70 -15.55 -18.03 -0.72
C SER A 70 -16.34 -19.22 -1.25
N ASP A 71 -17.56 -18.96 -1.75
CA ASP A 71 -18.57 -19.93 -2.14
C ASP A 71 -18.08 -21.07 -3.05
N ASN A 72 -18.78 -22.21 -2.93
CA ASN A 72 -18.78 -23.33 -3.88
C ASN A 72 -19.06 -22.83 -5.31
N ASP A 73 -18.03 -22.58 -6.12
CA ASP A 73 -18.20 -22.72 -7.57
C ASP A 73 -16.88 -23.06 -8.30
N PHE A 74 -16.99 -24.12 -9.10
CA PHE A 74 -16.17 -24.54 -10.24
C PHE A 74 -14.63 -24.69 -10.13
N GLY A 75 -14.20 -25.96 -10.05
CA GLY A 75 -12.99 -26.43 -10.73
C GLY A 75 -11.72 -26.52 -9.89
N SER A 76 -11.56 -27.65 -9.20
CA SER A 76 -10.29 -28.06 -8.60
C SER A 76 -9.24 -28.32 -9.68
N TYR A 77 -8.37 -27.34 -9.92
CA TYR A 77 -7.01 -27.58 -10.37
C TYR A 77 -6.10 -27.24 -9.19
N SER A 78 -5.70 -28.28 -8.45
CA SER A 78 -4.67 -28.21 -7.43
C SER A 78 -3.32 -27.95 -8.10
N ASN A 79 -3.00 -26.68 -8.35
CA ASN A 79 -1.60 -26.27 -8.45
C ASN A 79 -1.16 -25.86 -7.04
N ASN A 80 -0.16 -26.58 -6.54
CA ASN A 80 0.52 -26.41 -5.27
C ASN A 80 1.37 -25.11 -5.26
N SER A 81 0.85 -24.01 -5.80
CA SER A 81 1.43 -22.69 -5.58
C SER A 81 0.99 -22.26 -4.19
N SER A 82 1.94 -22.19 -3.24
CA SER A 82 1.70 -21.52 -1.95
C SER A 82 1.07 -20.16 -2.25
N LYS A 83 -0.20 -19.98 -1.89
CA LYS A 83 -0.90 -18.70 -2.06
C LYS A 83 -0.08 -17.62 -1.34
N ALA A 84 0.32 -16.60 -2.07
CA ALA A 84 1.05 -15.47 -1.51
C ALA A 84 0.09 -14.61 -0.67
N LEU A 85 0.56 -14.16 0.49
CA LEU A 85 -0.19 -13.26 1.37
C LEU A 85 0.27 -11.83 1.11
N ASP A 86 -0.58 -11.05 0.44
CA ASP A 86 -0.40 -9.62 0.27
C ASP A 86 -0.73 -8.89 1.58
N VAL A 87 0.06 -7.88 1.92
CA VAL A 87 -0.05 -7.13 3.18
C VAL A 87 -0.32 -5.66 2.87
N VAL A 88 -1.44 -5.17 3.37
CA VAL A 88 -1.76 -3.74 3.39
C VAL A 88 -1.41 -3.18 4.77
N VAL A 89 -0.47 -2.24 4.80
CA VAL A 89 0.04 -1.60 6.00
C VAL A 89 -0.62 -0.24 6.13
N PHE A 90 -1.34 -0.02 7.23
CA PHE A 90 -1.82 1.30 7.60
C PHE A 90 -0.78 1.97 8.50
N GLY A 91 -0.14 3.01 7.99
CA GLY A 91 0.98 3.66 8.70
C GLY A 91 1.32 5.01 8.08
N GLY A 92 1.69 5.97 8.93
CA GLY A 92 2.02 7.31 8.48
C GLY A 92 3.49 7.46 8.08
N LEU A 93 3.74 8.34 7.10
CA LEU A 93 5.09 8.84 6.80
C LEU A 93 5.34 10.23 7.42
N GLY A 94 4.33 10.84 8.05
CA GLY A 94 4.39 12.19 8.63
C GLY A 94 4.97 12.29 10.05
N GLY A 95 5.33 11.16 10.67
CA GLY A 95 5.90 11.11 12.02
C GLY A 95 7.42 11.29 12.05
N ARG A 96 8.08 10.47 12.88
CA ARG A 96 9.55 10.39 12.93
C ARG A 96 10.11 9.95 11.57
N VAL A 97 11.01 10.74 10.99
CA VAL A 97 11.59 10.49 9.66
C VAL A 97 12.26 9.11 9.58
N ASP A 98 13.03 8.74 10.61
CA ASP A 98 13.70 7.44 10.68
C ASP A 98 12.70 6.26 10.66
N GLN A 99 11.53 6.41 11.28
CA GLN A 99 10.45 5.41 11.19
C GLN A 99 9.79 5.39 9.81
N GLY A 100 9.66 6.54 9.15
CA GLY A 100 9.19 6.60 7.76
C GLY A 100 10.12 5.84 6.82
N PHE A 101 11.43 6.05 6.94
CA PHE A 101 12.42 5.30 6.17
C PHE A 101 12.49 3.82 6.55
N ALA A 102 12.24 3.45 7.82
CA ALA A 102 12.13 2.04 8.21
C ALA A 102 10.96 1.34 7.50
N GLN A 103 9.80 2.00 7.37
CA GLN A 103 8.68 1.47 6.59
C GLN A 103 9.04 1.31 5.12
N ILE A 104 9.65 2.34 4.49
CA ILE A 104 10.09 2.26 3.08
C ILE A 104 11.14 1.17 2.87
N HIS A 105 12.06 0.98 3.82
CA HIS A 105 13.05 -0.08 3.79
C HIS A 105 12.38 -1.46 3.67
N HIS A 106 11.37 -1.76 4.49
CA HIS A 106 10.66 -3.04 4.42
C HIS A 106 9.81 -3.21 3.16
N LEU A 107 9.28 -2.13 2.62
CA LEU A 107 8.69 -2.13 1.28
C LEU A 107 9.76 -2.49 0.23
N PHE A 108 10.98 -1.95 0.32
CA PHE A 108 12.08 -2.28 -0.59
C PHE A 108 12.48 -3.75 -0.48
N CYS A 109 12.34 -4.36 0.70
CA CYS A 109 12.56 -5.78 0.93
C CYS A 109 11.56 -6.72 0.22
N THR A 110 10.58 -6.16 -0.49
CA THR A 110 9.71 -6.90 -1.44
C THR A 110 10.38 -7.24 -2.76
N THR A 111 11.47 -6.53 -3.06
CA THR A 111 12.19 -6.64 -4.32
C THR A 111 13.20 -7.79 -4.25
N THR A 112 13.67 -8.28 -5.41
CA THR A 112 14.70 -9.33 -5.50
C THR A 112 16.05 -8.92 -4.91
N SER A 113 16.22 -7.65 -4.55
CA SER A 113 17.43 -7.10 -3.93
C SER A 113 17.45 -7.24 -2.40
N ALA A 114 16.42 -7.84 -1.80
CA ALA A 114 16.30 -8.00 -0.35
C ALA A 114 17.18 -9.14 0.18
N SER A 115 17.70 -8.97 1.40
CA SER A 115 18.40 -10.04 2.13
C SER A 115 17.44 -11.17 2.50
N GLU A 116 17.86 -12.42 2.30
CA GLU A 116 17.13 -13.65 2.71
C GLU A 116 16.86 -13.69 4.22
N GLN A 117 17.57 -12.88 5.01
CA GLN A 117 17.40 -12.80 6.46
C GLN A 117 16.12 -12.06 6.89
N ILE A 118 15.48 -11.31 5.99
CA ILE A 118 14.30 -10.51 6.32
C ILE A 118 13.06 -11.40 6.20
N ARG A 119 12.52 -11.78 7.35
CA ARG A 119 11.34 -12.64 7.43
C ARG A 119 10.07 -11.84 7.18
N ARG A 120 9.31 -12.22 6.15
CA ARG A 120 8.06 -11.58 5.74
C ARG A 120 7.20 -12.51 4.88
N PRO A 121 5.90 -12.22 4.72
CA PRO A 121 5.08 -12.93 3.75
C PRO A 121 5.60 -12.75 2.33
N ASN A 122 5.39 -13.78 1.49
CA ASN A 122 5.88 -13.81 0.12
C ASN A 122 5.06 -12.94 -0.86
N GLY A 123 3.95 -12.34 -0.43
CA GLY A 123 3.13 -11.45 -1.25
C GLY A 123 3.67 -10.03 -1.33
N GLU A 124 2.89 -9.13 -1.91
CA GLU A 124 3.22 -7.71 -2.05
C GLU A 124 2.98 -6.94 -0.73
N LEU A 125 3.71 -5.85 -0.53
CA LEU A 125 3.45 -4.90 0.56
C LEU A 125 2.99 -3.57 -0.02
N TYR A 126 1.86 -3.09 0.48
CA TYR A 126 1.31 -1.77 0.16
C TYR A 126 1.25 -0.93 1.43
N LEU A 127 1.85 0.25 1.42
CA LEU A 127 1.75 1.21 2.51
C LEU A 127 0.66 2.22 2.19
N ILE A 128 -0.39 2.27 3.01
CA ILE A 128 -1.42 3.30 2.98
C ILE A 128 -1.11 4.31 4.10
N SER A 129 -0.64 5.47 3.66
CA SER A 129 -0.42 6.65 4.49
C SER A 129 -1.65 7.56 4.50
N GLU A 130 -1.56 8.68 5.20
CA GLU A 130 -2.63 9.66 5.33
C GLU A 130 -3.08 10.22 3.96
N GLU A 131 -2.15 10.32 3.02
CA GLU A 131 -2.33 11.02 1.75
C GLU A 131 -2.13 10.11 0.53
N SER A 132 -1.46 8.96 0.67
CA SER A 132 -1.02 8.16 -0.47
C SER A 132 -0.93 6.67 -0.21
N ILE A 133 -1.06 5.88 -1.28
CA ILE A 133 -0.62 4.49 -1.32
C ILE A 133 0.78 4.43 -1.94
N SER A 134 1.68 3.65 -1.33
CA SER A 134 3.05 3.47 -1.78
C SER A 134 3.42 1.99 -1.87
N PHE A 135 4.12 1.60 -2.94
CA PHE A 135 4.62 0.24 -3.17
C PHE A 135 5.81 0.26 -4.15
N PHE A 136 6.61 -0.81 -4.20
CA PHE A 136 7.74 -0.89 -5.14
C PHE A 136 7.35 -1.49 -6.48
N LEU A 137 7.89 -0.91 -7.54
CA LEU A 137 7.92 -1.50 -8.87
C LEU A 137 9.22 -2.27 -9.04
N ARG A 138 9.13 -3.46 -9.64
CA ARG A 138 10.29 -4.32 -9.92
C ARG A 138 10.98 -3.87 -11.21
N PRO A 139 12.27 -4.19 -11.39
CA PRO A 139 12.94 -4.02 -12.68
C PRO A 139 12.16 -4.71 -13.81
N GLY A 140 12.11 -4.07 -14.97
CA GLY A 140 11.33 -4.50 -16.12
C GLY A 140 10.00 -3.75 -16.25
N ASN A 141 9.03 -4.42 -16.87
CA ASN A 141 7.76 -3.83 -17.26
C ASN A 141 6.70 -3.99 -16.16
N ASN A 142 6.19 -2.87 -15.66
CA ASN A 142 5.10 -2.83 -14.68
C ASN A 142 3.87 -2.18 -15.32
N VAL A 143 2.69 -2.74 -15.04
CA VAL A 143 1.40 -2.22 -15.52
C VAL A 143 0.49 -2.01 -14.33
N ILE A 144 0.08 -0.76 -14.11
CA ILE A 144 -0.76 -0.34 -13.00
C ILE A 144 -2.14 0.01 -13.57
N ARG A 145 -3.18 -0.64 -13.07
CA ARG A 145 -4.56 -0.31 -13.40
C ARG A 145 -5.07 0.77 -12.48
N THR A 146 -5.39 1.92 -13.05
CA THR A 146 -5.95 3.08 -12.35
C THR A 146 -7.45 3.06 -12.61
N PHE A 147 -8.22 2.39 -11.75
CA PHE A 147 -9.67 2.18 -11.93
C PHE A 147 -10.42 3.50 -12.16
N GLY A 148 -10.74 3.81 -13.41
CA GLY A 148 -11.43 5.03 -13.83
C GLY A 148 -10.55 6.28 -13.87
N GLY A 149 -9.22 6.17 -13.95
CA GLY A 149 -8.31 7.31 -13.98
C GLY A 149 -8.28 8.14 -12.69
N SER A 150 -7.91 9.42 -12.81
CA SER A 150 -7.88 10.37 -11.67
C SER A 150 -9.25 11.01 -11.42
N TYR A 151 -9.61 11.19 -10.14
CA TYR A 151 -10.74 12.02 -9.72
C TYR A 151 -10.78 13.41 -10.42
N PHE A 152 -9.64 14.10 -10.50
CA PHE A 152 -9.56 15.44 -11.10
C PHE A 152 -9.52 15.44 -12.63
N GLY A 153 -9.00 14.37 -13.25
CA GLY A 153 -9.04 14.20 -14.71
C GLY A 153 -10.48 14.20 -15.23
N LYS A 154 -11.39 13.48 -14.54
CA LYS A 154 -12.83 13.46 -14.87
C LYS A 154 -13.50 14.83 -14.75
N VAL A 155 -13.16 15.60 -13.71
CA VAL A 155 -13.72 16.95 -13.50
C VAL A 155 -13.29 17.89 -14.62
N LYS A 156 -12.03 17.82 -15.05
CA LYS A 156 -11.51 18.60 -16.18
C LYS A 156 -12.23 18.21 -17.49
N GLU A 157 -12.37 16.93 -17.79
CA GLU A 157 -13.08 16.45 -19.00
C GLU A 157 -14.56 16.87 -19.01
N ALA A 158 -15.25 16.82 -17.87
CA ALA A 158 -16.63 17.30 -17.76
C ALA A 158 -16.76 18.83 -17.97
N SER A 159 -15.71 19.59 -17.66
CA SER A 159 -15.67 21.05 -17.84
C SER A 159 -15.23 21.49 -19.26
N SER A 160 -14.52 20.64 -20.00
CA SER A 160 -14.09 20.87 -21.38
C SER A 160 -15.01 20.16 -22.37
N GLY A 161 -16.21 20.68 -22.57
CA GLY A 161 -17.19 20.09 -23.49
C GLY A 161 -16.64 19.91 -24.91
N LEU A 162 -16.75 18.66 -25.42
CA LEU A 162 -16.88 18.21 -26.83
C LEU A 162 -16.14 16.88 -27.09
N SER A 163 -16.68 15.74 -26.65
CA SER A 163 -16.85 14.55 -27.51
C SER A 163 -17.69 13.48 -26.81
N GLY A 164 -18.66 12.94 -27.53
CA GLY A 164 -19.65 12.02 -26.99
C GLY A 164 -19.10 10.61 -26.82
N ARG A 165 -19.02 10.16 -25.57
CA ARG A 165 -19.34 8.79 -25.18
C ARG A 165 -20.06 8.87 -23.85
N GLN A 166 -21.39 8.76 -23.88
CA GLN A 166 -22.20 8.58 -22.68
C GLN A 166 -21.85 7.21 -22.08
N THR A 167 -20.84 7.18 -21.20
CA THR A 167 -20.75 6.14 -20.19
C THR A 167 -21.80 6.48 -19.15
N THR A 168 -22.73 5.56 -18.93
CA THR A 168 -23.78 5.68 -17.94
C THR A 168 -23.18 6.05 -16.59
N ASN A 169 -23.61 7.18 -16.03
CA ASN A 169 -23.27 7.72 -14.72
C ASN A 169 -23.74 6.81 -13.57
N ALA A 170 -23.12 5.65 -13.44
CA ALA A 170 -23.20 4.79 -12.26
C ALA A 170 -21.77 4.60 -11.72
N ASP A 171 -21.36 5.53 -10.87
CA ASP A 171 -20.37 5.38 -9.80
C ASP A 171 -19.18 4.44 -10.06
N GLN A 172 -18.35 4.75 -11.06
CA GLN A 172 -16.93 4.35 -10.96
C GLN A 172 -16.25 5.25 -9.95
N GLN A 173 -16.37 4.88 -8.67
CA GLN A 173 -15.66 5.47 -7.54
C GLN A 173 -14.17 5.53 -7.86
N ALA A 174 -13.64 6.75 -8.07
CA ALA A 174 -12.22 6.95 -8.23
C ALA A 174 -11.56 6.85 -6.84
N TYR A 175 -10.68 5.87 -6.67
CA TYR A 175 -9.94 5.67 -5.42
C TYR A 175 -8.70 6.57 -5.32
N PHE A 176 -8.26 7.14 -6.45
CA PHE A 176 -7.04 7.93 -6.54
C PHE A 176 -7.32 9.35 -7.04
N SER A 177 -6.52 10.28 -6.53
CA SER A 177 -6.33 11.61 -7.11
C SER A 177 -5.46 11.52 -8.37
N GLU A 178 -5.02 12.65 -8.95
CA GLU A 178 -4.08 12.62 -10.09
C GLU A 178 -2.62 12.41 -9.68
N ASN A 179 -2.20 12.92 -8.52
CA ASN A 179 -0.78 13.02 -8.20
C ASN A 179 -0.11 11.66 -7.97
N ILE A 180 1.03 11.46 -8.62
CA ILE A 180 1.91 10.30 -8.43
C ILE A 180 3.38 10.72 -8.31
N GLY A 181 4.18 9.83 -7.75
CA GLY A 181 5.64 9.93 -7.72
C GLY A 181 6.31 8.61 -8.10
N ILE A 182 7.48 8.70 -8.73
CA ILE A 182 8.36 7.56 -9.04
C ILE A 182 9.75 7.89 -8.50
N ILE A 183 10.13 7.23 -7.40
CA ILE A 183 11.26 7.61 -6.55
C ILE A 183 12.32 6.47 -6.51
N PRO A 184 13.54 6.69 -7.00
CA PRO A 184 14.62 5.69 -7.06
C PRO A 184 15.39 5.60 -5.74
N ILE A 185 14.71 5.19 -4.66
CA ILE A 185 15.28 5.22 -3.30
C ILE A 185 16.39 4.20 -3.06
N GLY A 186 16.42 3.10 -3.82
CA GLY A 186 17.48 2.09 -3.76
C GLY A 186 18.76 2.45 -4.53
N GLY A 187 18.74 3.53 -5.31
CA GLY A 187 19.83 3.95 -6.19
C GLY A 187 19.34 4.35 -7.59
N PRO A 188 20.24 4.87 -8.45
CA PRO A 188 19.86 5.36 -9.78
C PRO A 188 19.11 4.32 -10.63
N SER A 189 18.15 4.78 -11.41
CA SER A 189 17.38 3.96 -12.35
C SER A 189 17.17 4.70 -13.68
N ILE A 190 16.79 3.96 -14.72
CA ILE A 190 16.32 4.47 -16.00
C ILE A 190 14.85 4.09 -16.11
N ILE A 191 13.97 5.07 -16.37
CA ILE A 191 12.54 4.86 -16.49
C ILE A 191 11.99 5.27 -17.86
N SER A 192 11.01 4.52 -18.33
CA SER A 192 10.12 4.89 -19.43
C SER A 192 8.68 4.73 -18.97
N THR A 193 7.80 5.68 -19.28
CA THR A 193 6.42 5.67 -18.81
C THR A 193 5.43 5.85 -19.95
N GLN A 194 4.22 5.31 -19.76
CA GLN A 194 3.06 5.58 -20.62
C GLN A 194 1.81 5.76 -19.76
N GLY A 195 0.97 6.75 -20.09
CA GLY A 195 -0.30 7.00 -19.42
C GLY A 195 -0.24 8.06 -18.31
N LEU A 196 0.87 8.79 -18.23
CA LEU A 196 1.06 9.93 -17.33
C LEU A 196 1.07 11.25 -18.09
N GLU A 197 0.86 12.37 -17.40
CA GLU A 197 0.93 13.70 -18.03
C GLU A 197 2.34 14.03 -18.53
N TRP A 198 3.34 13.70 -17.72
CA TRP A 198 4.74 13.84 -18.11
C TRP A 198 5.33 12.47 -18.34
N ASP A 199 4.97 11.88 -19.47
CA ASP A 199 5.59 10.64 -19.93
C ASP A 199 7.03 10.84 -20.37
N VAL A 200 7.89 9.87 -20.05
CA VAL A 200 9.32 9.91 -20.35
C VAL A 200 9.78 8.64 -21.06
N SER A 201 10.91 8.70 -21.76
CA SER A 201 11.51 7.55 -22.46
C SER A 201 13.01 7.49 -22.18
N GLY A 202 13.49 6.40 -21.57
CA GLY A 202 14.90 6.20 -21.25
C GLY A 202 15.47 7.26 -20.29
N TRP A 203 14.64 7.79 -19.39
CA TRP A 203 14.99 8.92 -18.53
C TRP A 203 15.71 8.47 -17.27
N LYS A 204 16.93 8.95 -17.07
CA LYS A 204 17.70 8.68 -15.85
C LYS A 204 17.06 9.41 -14.67
N THR A 205 16.83 8.68 -13.58
CA THR A 205 16.33 9.20 -12.30
C THR A 205 17.25 8.78 -11.14
N GLU A 206 17.56 9.71 -10.25
CA GLU A 206 18.42 9.48 -9.07
C GLU A 206 18.22 10.58 -8.02
N PHE A 207 18.46 10.26 -6.74
CA PHE A 207 18.58 11.28 -5.71
C PHE A 207 19.76 12.22 -5.99
N GLY A 208 19.55 13.53 -5.85
CA GLY A 208 20.52 14.55 -6.25
C GLY A 208 20.47 14.94 -7.73
N GLY A 209 19.62 14.29 -8.52
CA GLY A 209 19.36 14.63 -9.91
C GLY A 209 17.86 14.65 -10.20
N ASN A 210 17.49 13.91 -11.24
CA ASN A 210 16.14 13.84 -11.78
C ASN A 210 15.22 12.97 -10.92
N LEU A 211 14.08 13.50 -10.49
CA LEU A 211 13.04 12.77 -9.75
C LEU A 211 11.66 13.04 -10.35
N SER A 212 10.86 11.99 -10.55
CA SER A 212 9.47 12.16 -11.00
C SER A 212 8.58 12.36 -9.78
N THR A 213 8.27 13.62 -9.47
CA THR A 213 7.37 14.01 -8.38
C THR A 213 6.29 14.93 -8.93
N SER A 214 5.09 14.88 -8.35
CA SER A 214 3.93 15.67 -8.80
C SER A 214 3.58 15.39 -10.26
N ASN A 215 3.71 14.14 -10.70
CA ASN A 215 3.25 13.70 -12.00
C ASN A 215 1.75 13.34 -11.93
N HIS A 216 1.05 13.21 -13.05
CA HIS A 216 -0.40 13.01 -13.05
C HIS A 216 -0.84 11.80 -13.87
N ILE A 217 -1.83 11.05 -13.36
CA ILE A 217 -2.49 9.95 -14.08
C ILE A 217 -3.37 10.52 -15.22
N ARG A 218 -3.20 10.00 -16.44
CA ARG A 218 -3.97 10.40 -17.64
C ARG A 218 -4.58 9.24 -18.43
N ALA A 219 -4.38 8.01 -17.99
CA ALA A 219 -4.97 6.82 -18.59
C ALA A 219 -5.45 5.83 -17.51
N ASP A 220 -6.30 4.88 -17.90
CA ASP A 220 -6.74 3.74 -17.06
C ASP A 220 -5.63 2.70 -16.82
N LEU A 221 -4.57 2.77 -17.64
CA LEU A 221 -3.40 1.92 -17.57
C LEU A 221 -2.16 2.79 -17.59
N VAL A 222 -1.44 2.80 -16.48
CA VAL A 222 -0.10 3.39 -16.39
C VAL A 222 0.92 2.27 -16.58
N LYS A 223 1.83 2.45 -17.53
CA LYS A 223 2.97 1.54 -17.71
C LYS A 223 4.23 2.23 -17.24
N VAL A 224 5.05 1.50 -16.49
CA VAL A 224 6.37 1.96 -16.04
C VAL A 224 7.36 0.84 -16.31
N GLU A 225 8.27 1.08 -17.25
CA GLU A 225 9.47 0.27 -17.42
C GLU A 225 10.59 0.89 -16.58
N THR A 226 11.31 0.07 -15.81
CA THR A 226 12.39 0.56 -14.96
C THR A 226 13.58 -0.40 -14.91
N SER A 227 14.81 0.11 -14.85
CA SER A 227 16.03 -0.72 -14.80
C SER A 227 16.39 -1.22 -13.40
N ALA A 228 15.84 -0.62 -12.35
CA ALA A 228 16.10 -0.93 -10.95
C ALA A 228 14.81 -0.70 -10.13
N PRO A 229 14.67 -1.25 -8.91
CA PRO A 229 13.45 -1.03 -8.13
C PRO A 229 13.22 0.45 -7.80
N VAL A 230 11.99 0.91 -8.00
CA VAL A 230 11.57 2.30 -7.70
C VAL A 230 10.31 2.29 -6.83
N LEU A 231 10.24 3.21 -5.89
CA LEU A 231 9.04 3.44 -5.08
C LEU A 231 8.03 4.21 -5.94
N PHE A 232 6.85 3.63 -6.13
CA PHE A 232 5.72 4.28 -6.76
C PHE A 232 4.76 4.77 -5.68
N THR A 233 4.35 6.03 -5.76
CA THR A 233 3.36 6.61 -4.85
C THR A 233 2.19 7.15 -5.65
N VAL A 234 0.98 6.98 -5.13
CA VAL A 234 -0.25 7.53 -5.72
C VAL A 234 -1.08 8.19 -4.63
N GLU A 235 -1.47 9.43 -4.86
CA GLU A 235 -2.31 10.20 -3.96
C GLU A 235 -3.72 9.60 -3.88
N LEU A 236 -4.23 9.45 -2.66
CA LEU A 236 -5.60 8.99 -2.40
C LEU A 236 -6.63 10.04 -2.84
N ALA A 237 -7.79 9.58 -3.31
CA ALA A 237 -8.91 10.48 -3.55
C ALA A 237 -9.32 11.18 -2.24
N PRO A 238 -9.83 12.44 -2.28
CA PRO A 238 -10.21 13.18 -1.08
C PRO A 238 -11.15 12.44 -0.14
N SER A 239 -12.06 11.62 -0.66
CA SER A 239 -13.00 10.81 0.13
C SER A 239 -12.36 9.67 0.93
N LEU A 240 -11.10 9.31 0.62
CA LEU A 240 -10.34 8.28 1.33
C LEU A 240 -9.27 8.87 2.26
N LYS A 241 -9.02 10.18 2.16
CA LYS A 241 -8.08 10.86 3.05
C LYS A 241 -8.69 10.98 4.44
N LEU A 242 -7.86 10.80 5.47
CA LEU A 242 -8.28 10.98 6.85
C LEU A 242 -8.46 12.48 7.12
N ASP A 243 -9.70 12.92 7.35
CA ASP A 243 -9.98 14.31 7.71
C ASP A 243 -9.33 14.68 9.05
N VAL A 244 -8.19 15.36 9.00
CA VAL A 244 -7.44 15.82 10.18
C VAL A 244 -8.26 16.85 10.98
N LEU A 245 -9.20 17.56 10.34
CA LEU A 245 -10.08 18.54 10.98
C LEU A 245 -11.23 17.91 11.81
N SER A 246 -11.43 16.60 11.72
CA SER A 246 -12.46 15.89 12.49
C SER A 246 -12.03 15.50 13.92
N PHE A 247 -10.78 15.77 14.29
CA PHE A 247 -10.18 15.43 15.58
C PHE A 247 -9.95 16.69 16.44
N PRO A 248 -10.84 17.01 17.40
CA PRO A 248 -10.49 18.00 18.42
C PRO A 248 -9.30 17.47 19.23
N ARG A 249 -8.29 18.32 19.43
CA ARG A 249 -7.16 18.08 20.33
C ARG A 249 -7.62 17.87 21.76
#